data_AF-A0AAN8Q725-F1
#
_entry.id   AF-A0AAN8Q725-F1
#
_cell.length_a   1.000
_cell.length_b   1.000
_cell.length_c   1.000
_cell.angle_alpha   90.00
_cell.angle_beta   90.00
_cell.angle_gamma   90.00
#
_symmetry.space_group_name_H-M   'P 1'
#
loop_
_entity.id
_entity.type
_entity.pdbx_description
1 polymer ?
#
loop_
_entity_poly.entity_id
_entity_poly.type
_entity_poly.pdbx_seq_one_letter_code
_entity_poly.pdbx_strand_id
1 'polypeptide(L)'
;MWPHGLNTSALLLVFLIGNTAANFCITNGPLGMITGSIHDWQITASSTYPQDWDKGCSEKYARVYLPNKLGWCAKYKSSSEWLQVDLGVAARVTGAMTQGRGDGVEWVTSFMISYSMDAFHWQYVTDHYGNQRVFEGNTDSYAIRHVYLDKPIIARYIKFHTVHWHRHPSMRVEILGCQLCKEPVGLPPYGKISASSSRKFKKKSSCQPDDGNIFSTKGWCPKKQDTNQWMQIDVGPPTLITGVISKGRGDTKRKHWVERFKISYSNDTQVWYFYKDAHHLDPKLFGGNNDKNSVRTHFLNSPFVSRYIRFHPIEWKGRISMRVGLLGCPFTGVCTDGFMRVNDDTPCVENLAYKKESWINSKRHYKRHIRNHLTEGHASRAVDGVMDLNLQGCTFLDNLYGDNPVWTVDLGDTTDVSGVIIYTWQGEGQEKGGKSFREYMKNLDKLVVYIDEDLREEDESYASGNMCNYVSSLNNALFHQKLILQCIRRHKGRYVLIEAWGVPNSWSRLFSAVLCEVQVFK
;
A
#
# COMPACT_ATOMS: atom_id res chain seq x y z
N MET A 1 25.12 -43.72 -15.76
CA MET A 1 26.14 -43.37 -14.75
C MET A 1 26.14 -41.85 -14.62
N TRP A 2 26.02 -41.34 -13.40
CA TRP A 2 25.87 -39.92 -13.09
C TRP A 2 26.93 -39.02 -13.76
N PRO A 3 26.60 -37.79 -14.18
CA PRO A 3 27.59 -36.73 -14.35
C PRO A 3 27.54 -35.77 -13.15
N HIS A 4 28.70 -35.52 -12.54
CA HIS A 4 28.94 -34.41 -11.61
C HIS A 4 29.81 -33.35 -12.29
N GLY A 5 29.56 -32.08 -11.96
CA GLY A 5 30.48 -30.95 -12.17
C GLY A 5 29.88 -29.81 -12.98
N LEU A 6 28.89 -29.10 -12.42
CA LEU A 6 29.05 -27.73 -11.89
C LEU A 6 29.50 -26.69 -12.93
N ASN A 7 28.54 -25.93 -13.44
CA ASN A 7 28.80 -24.55 -13.86
C ASN A 7 27.68 -23.65 -13.33
N THR A 8 28.07 -22.69 -12.50
CA THR A 8 27.21 -21.72 -11.83
C THR A 8 26.76 -20.66 -12.83
N SER A 9 25.52 -20.75 -13.30
CA SER A 9 24.88 -19.68 -14.07
C SER A 9 24.05 -18.80 -13.14
N ALA A 10 24.46 -17.54 -13.04
CA ALA A 10 23.70 -16.47 -12.42
C ALA A 10 22.33 -16.33 -13.10
N LEU A 11 21.26 -16.52 -12.33
CA LEU A 11 19.90 -16.19 -12.76
C LEU A 11 19.77 -14.67 -12.85
N LEU A 12 19.89 -14.15 -14.07
CA LEU A 12 19.30 -12.87 -14.45
C LEU A 12 17.78 -13.08 -14.48
N LEU A 13 17.09 -12.66 -13.43
CA LEU A 13 15.64 -12.53 -13.43
C LEU A 13 15.29 -11.33 -14.33
N VAL A 14 15.07 -11.63 -15.61
CA VAL A 14 14.42 -10.73 -16.55
C VAL A 14 12.95 -10.63 -16.09
N PHE A 15 12.61 -9.52 -15.45
CA PHE A 15 11.22 -9.14 -15.26
C PHE A 15 10.59 -8.87 -16.63
N LEU A 16 9.88 -9.86 -17.17
CA LEU A 16 8.89 -9.65 -18.21
C LEU A 16 7.74 -8.87 -17.59
N ILE A 17 7.64 -7.60 -17.95
CA ILE A 17 6.53 -6.71 -17.58
C ILE A 17 5.31 -7.20 -18.36
N GLY A 18 4.46 -7.98 -17.70
CA GLY A 18 3.09 -8.19 -18.14
C GLY A 18 2.35 -6.86 -18.05
N ASN A 19 1.67 -6.48 -19.13
CA ASN A 19 0.74 -5.36 -19.19
C ASN A 19 -0.33 -5.49 -18.11
N THR A 20 -0.15 -4.81 -16.98
CA THR A 20 -1.20 -4.55 -15.99
C THR A 20 -1.47 -3.06 -15.99
N ALA A 21 -2.72 -2.66 -16.21
CA ALA A 21 -3.17 -1.28 -16.16
C ALA A 21 -3.21 -0.77 -14.70
N ALA A 22 -2.06 -0.73 -14.04
CA ALA A 22 -1.91 -0.25 -12.66
C ALA A 22 -1.21 1.12 -12.66
N ASN A 23 -1.96 2.18 -12.32
CA ASN A 23 -1.47 3.51 -11.96
C ASN A 23 -0.35 4.11 -12.85
N PHE A 24 -0.63 4.31 -14.13
CA PHE A 24 0.21 5.22 -14.93
C PHE A 24 -0.07 6.66 -14.49
N CYS A 25 0.97 7.46 -14.30
CA CYS A 25 0.80 8.89 -14.09
C CYS A 25 0.18 9.54 -15.32
N ILE A 26 -1.11 9.87 -15.24
CA ILE A 26 -1.86 10.49 -16.34
C ILE A 26 -1.49 11.99 -16.46
N THR A 27 -1.07 12.63 -15.36
CA THR A 27 -0.72 14.05 -15.32
C THR A 27 0.77 14.25 -15.06
N ASN A 28 1.44 15.02 -15.94
CA ASN A 28 2.78 15.55 -15.70
C ASN A 28 2.64 17.02 -15.27
N GLY A 29 3.32 17.43 -14.20
CA GLY A 29 3.27 18.79 -13.70
C GLY A 29 4.40 19.13 -12.70
N PRO A 30 4.34 20.31 -12.07
CA PRO A 30 5.28 20.73 -11.03
C PRO A 30 5.29 19.77 -9.84
N LEU A 31 6.47 19.33 -9.39
CA LEU A 31 6.62 18.40 -8.28
C LEU A 31 6.68 19.06 -6.90
N GLY A 32 6.89 20.37 -6.84
CA GLY A 32 6.63 21.09 -5.59
C GLY A 32 7.56 22.23 -5.23
N MET A 33 8.47 22.64 -6.10
CA MET A 33 9.34 23.79 -5.81
C MET A 33 8.51 25.08 -5.73
N ILE A 34 7.59 25.30 -6.67
CA ILE A 34 6.71 26.46 -6.77
C ILE A 34 5.64 26.43 -5.67
N THR A 35 5.02 25.27 -5.46
CA THR A 35 3.89 25.15 -4.51
C THR A 35 4.35 25.13 -3.05
N GLY A 36 5.64 24.90 -2.80
CA GLY A 36 6.19 24.75 -1.45
C GLY A 36 5.95 23.37 -0.83
N SER A 37 5.42 22.39 -1.57
CA SER A 37 5.31 21.01 -1.10
C SER A 37 6.67 20.31 -0.96
N ILE A 38 7.68 20.78 -1.70
CA ILE A 38 9.09 20.51 -1.40
C ILE A 38 9.53 21.57 -0.39
N HIS A 39 9.86 21.15 0.82
CA HIS A 39 10.27 22.05 1.89
C HIS A 39 11.74 22.46 1.79
N ASP A 40 12.11 23.58 2.42
CA ASP A 40 13.47 24.15 2.35
C ASP A 40 14.57 23.17 2.78
N TRP A 41 14.29 22.32 3.77
CA TRP A 41 15.24 21.30 4.25
C TRP A 41 15.51 20.17 3.24
N GLN A 42 14.69 20.06 2.18
CA GLN A 42 14.88 19.12 1.09
C GLN A 42 15.80 19.67 -0.01
N ILE A 43 16.20 20.95 0.08
CA ILE A 43 17.01 21.62 -0.92
C ILE A 43 18.40 21.85 -0.32
N THR A 44 19.42 21.38 -1.01
CA THR A 44 20.83 21.49 -0.60
C THR A 44 21.69 21.85 -1.80
N ALA A 45 22.91 22.32 -1.60
CA ALA A 45 23.83 22.66 -2.69
C ALA A 45 25.27 22.25 -2.32
N SER A 46 26.14 22.20 -3.34
CA SER A 46 27.59 22.08 -3.17
C SER A 46 28.16 23.21 -2.32
N SER A 47 27.72 24.43 -2.63
CA SER A 47 28.10 25.65 -1.95
C SER A 47 27.06 26.74 -2.23
N THR A 48 27.03 27.74 -1.36
CA THR A 48 26.10 28.88 -1.50
C THR A 48 26.81 30.16 -1.12
N TYR A 49 26.53 31.20 -1.90
CA TYR A 49 27.05 32.55 -1.66
C TYR A 49 26.60 33.05 -0.27
N PRO A 50 27.51 33.58 0.57
CA PRO A 50 27.17 33.94 1.95
C PRO A 50 26.02 34.95 2.06
N GLN A 51 25.04 34.67 2.93
CA GLN A 51 23.88 35.54 3.15
C GLN A 51 24.25 36.92 3.71
N ASP A 52 25.38 37.03 4.41
CA ASP A 52 25.89 38.32 4.91
C ASP A 52 26.34 39.25 3.78
N TRP A 53 26.71 38.68 2.63
CA TRP A 53 27.13 39.44 1.46
C TRP A 53 25.97 39.72 0.52
N ASP A 54 25.10 38.74 0.33
CA ASP A 54 23.87 38.90 -0.44
C ASP A 54 22.71 38.11 0.16
N LYS A 55 21.75 38.83 0.74
CA LYS A 55 20.56 38.24 1.36
C LYS A 55 19.64 37.54 0.36
N GLY A 56 19.82 37.80 -0.94
CA GLY A 56 19.06 37.16 -2.01
C GLY A 56 19.57 35.77 -2.39
N CYS A 57 20.72 35.34 -1.88
CA CYS A 57 21.33 34.06 -2.22
C CYS A 57 21.06 33.00 -1.14
N SER A 58 20.31 31.95 -1.49
CA SER A 58 20.11 30.75 -0.67
C SER A 58 19.49 29.62 -1.49
N GLU A 59 19.80 28.38 -1.13
CA GLU A 59 19.21 27.16 -1.69
C GLU A 59 17.68 27.19 -1.61
N LYS A 60 17.10 27.66 -0.49
CA LYS A 60 15.64 27.78 -0.32
C LYS A 60 14.97 28.72 -1.32
N TYR A 61 15.75 29.65 -1.88
CA TYR A 61 15.29 30.61 -2.89
C TYR A 61 15.41 30.08 -4.32
N ALA A 62 15.90 28.86 -4.52
CA ALA A 62 16.02 28.23 -5.83
C ALA A 62 14.67 27.79 -6.44
N ARG A 63 13.59 28.53 -6.21
CA ARG A 63 12.24 28.19 -6.67
C ARG A 63 11.81 29.18 -7.75
N VAL A 64 11.38 28.68 -8.90
CA VAL A 64 10.85 29.51 -10.01
C VAL A 64 9.68 30.36 -9.50
N TYR A 65 9.49 31.55 -10.09
CA TYR A 65 8.46 32.54 -9.71
C TYR A 65 8.60 33.21 -8.34
N LEU A 66 9.63 32.90 -7.54
CA LEU A 66 9.92 33.72 -6.36
C LEU A 66 10.21 35.19 -6.77
N PRO A 67 10.07 36.14 -5.84
CA PRO A 67 10.43 37.53 -6.09
C PRO A 67 11.84 37.67 -6.70
N ASN A 68 11.97 38.64 -7.61
CA ASN A 68 13.24 38.97 -8.25
C ASN A 68 14.35 39.24 -7.23
N LYS A 69 15.61 39.02 -7.65
CA LYS A 69 16.84 39.08 -6.84
C LYS A 69 17.03 37.91 -5.87
N LEU A 70 16.08 36.97 -5.81
CA LEU A 70 16.18 35.75 -5.02
C LEU A 70 16.56 34.56 -5.92
N GLY A 71 17.45 33.70 -5.43
CA GLY A 71 17.84 32.47 -6.12
C GLY A 71 18.87 31.68 -5.31
N TRP A 72 19.19 30.47 -5.75
CA TRP A 72 20.46 29.87 -5.34
C TRP A 72 21.57 30.51 -6.17
N CYS A 73 22.63 30.94 -5.49
CA CYS A 73 23.86 31.45 -6.08
C CYS A 73 24.98 30.60 -5.51
N ALA A 74 25.79 29.96 -6.36
CA ALA A 74 26.91 29.16 -5.89
C ALA A 74 27.95 30.04 -5.17
N LYS A 75 28.76 29.50 -4.26
CA LYS A 75 29.82 30.32 -3.64
C LYS A 75 30.95 30.60 -4.64
N TYR A 76 31.28 29.63 -5.46
CA TYR A 76 32.38 29.70 -6.41
C TYR A 76 31.88 29.71 -7.85
N LYS A 77 32.60 30.39 -8.74
CA LYS A 77 32.35 30.37 -10.19
C LYS A 77 33.02 29.13 -10.80
N SER A 78 32.47 27.96 -10.51
CA SER A 78 33.00 26.66 -10.93
C SER A 78 31.94 25.81 -11.62
N SER A 79 32.37 24.95 -12.55
CA SER A 79 31.51 23.94 -13.19
C SER A 79 31.32 22.69 -12.32
N SER A 80 31.84 22.68 -11.10
CA SER A 80 31.64 21.63 -10.10
C SER A 80 30.48 21.93 -9.13
N GLU A 81 29.80 23.06 -9.32
CA GLU A 81 28.72 23.49 -8.44
C GLU A 81 27.41 22.79 -8.80
N TRP A 82 26.64 22.43 -7.78
CA TRP A 82 25.37 21.75 -7.96
C TRP A 82 24.32 22.18 -6.93
N LEU A 83 23.06 22.11 -7.36
CA LEU A 83 21.87 22.22 -6.51
C LEU A 83 21.15 20.88 -6.48
N GLN A 84 20.92 20.34 -5.29
CA GLN A 84 20.22 19.08 -5.06
C GLN A 84 18.83 19.31 -4.47
N VAL A 85 17.85 18.55 -4.96
CA VAL A 85 16.49 18.49 -4.44
C VAL A 85 16.15 17.04 -4.08
N ASP A 86 15.79 16.79 -2.81
CA ASP A 86 15.16 15.53 -2.36
C ASP A 86 13.65 15.64 -2.59
N LEU A 87 13.10 14.87 -3.52
CA LEU A 87 11.66 14.82 -3.79
C LEU A 87 10.87 14.11 -2.67
N GLY A 88 11.57 13.44 -1.74
CA GLY A 88 11.05 12.71 -0.60
C GLY A 88 10.69 11.27 -0.91
N VAL A 89 9.96 11.05 -2.00
CA VAL A 89 9.58 9.72 -2.51
C VAL A 89 10.04 9.61 -3.97
N ALA A 90 10.18 8.39 -4.48
CA ALA A 90 10.46 8.18 -5.90
C ALA A 90 9.41 8.89 -6.78
N ALA A 91 9.87 9.64 -7.77
CA ALA A 91 9.05 10.33 -8.75
C ALA A 91 9.49 9.93 -10.16
N ARG A 92 8.55 9.92 -11.09
CA ARG A 92 8.84 9.85 -12.52
C ARG A 92 9.04 11.28 -13.03
N VAL A 93 10.28 11.64 -13.27
CA VAL A 93 10.68 12.98 -13.72
C VAL A 93 10.74 13.01 -15.25
N THR A 94 10.11 14.02 -15.84
CA THR A 94 10.02 14.21 -17.30
C THR A 94 10.72 15.49 -17.77
N GLY A 95 11.09 16.39 -16.86
CA GLY A 95 11.76 17.63 -17.21
C GLY A 95 11.98 18.54 -16.00
N ALA A 96 12.32 19.79 -16.29
CA ALA A 96 12.46 20.87 -15.33
C ALA A 96 12.12 22.22 -15.98
N MET A 97 11.80 23.21 -15.14
CA MET A 97 11.82 24.61 -15.51
C MET A 97 13.00 25.27 -14.83
N THR A 98 13.67 26.19 -15.52
CA THR A 98 14.81 26.96 -15.00
C THR A 98 14.60 28.44 -15.20
N GLN A 99 15.07 29.24 -14.25
CA GLN A 99 14.99 30.69 -14.30
C GLN A 99 16.28 31.26 -13.67
N GLY A 100 16.80 32.37 -14.21
CA GLY A 100 17.88 33.10 -13.56
C GLY A 100 17.43 33.82 -12.29
N ARG A 101 18.29 34.68 -11.73
CA ARG A 101 18.03 35.36 -10.44
C ARG A 101 16.95 36.47 -10.50
N GLY A 102 16.58 36.92 -11.71
CA GLY A 102 15.61 38.00 -11.92
C GLY A 102 16.15 39.39 -11.58
N ASP A 103 17.46 39.60 -11.64
CA ASP A 103 18.14 40.86 -11.33
C ASP A 103 18.73 41.58 -12.55
N GLY A 104 18.65 40.95 -13.73
CA GLY A 104 19.23 41.42 -14.98
C GLY A 104 20.71 41.04 -15.17
N VAL A 105 21.32 40.31 -14.23
CA VAL A 105 22.78 40.15 -14.18
C VAL A 105 23.21 38.68 -14.25
N GLU A 106 22.54 37.79 -13.50
CA GLU A 106 23.08 36.44 -13.26
C GLU A 106 22.11 35.31 -13.61
N TRP A 107 22.60 34.33 -14.37
CA TRP A 107 21.88 33.11 -14.73
C TRP A 107 22.80 32.01 -15.25
N VAL A 108 22.36 30.76 -15.15
CA VAL A 108 23.02 29.58 -15.72
C VAL A 108 22.61 29.41 -17.19
N THR A 109 23.58 29.29 -18.10
CA THR A 109 23.36 29.17 -19.55
C THR A 109 23.41 27.73 -20.04
N SER A 110 24.12 26.84 -19.34
CA SER A 110 24.05 25.40 -19.56
C SER A 110 24.29 24.61 -18.29
N PHE A 111 23.67 23.44 -18.20
CA PHE A 111 23.75 22.57 -17.02
C PHE A 111 23.55 21.10 -17.38
N MET A 112 23.91 20.20 -16.47
CA MET A 112 23.63 18.77 -16.57
C MET A 112 22.74 18.35 -15.41
N ILE A 113 21.99 17.26 -15.58
CA ILE A 113 21.17 16.68 -14.50
C ILE A 113 21.74 15.31 -14.14
N SER A 114 21.97 15.08 -12.85
CA SER A 114 22.15 13.72 -12.32
C SER A 114 21.04 13.37 -11.36
N TYR A 115 20.74 12.08 -11.24
CA TYR A 115 19.66 11.57 -10.42
C TYR A 115 20.07 10.35 -9.61
N SER A 116 19.35 10.09 -8.53
CA SER A 116 19.60 8.97 -7.62
C SER A 116 18.34 8.55 -6.87
N MET A 117 18.32 7.29 -6.41
CA MET A 117 17.30 6.77 -5.50
C MET A 117 17.75 6.79 -4.04
N ASP A 118 19.06 6.80 -3.78
CA ASP A 118 19.67 6.62 -2.46
C ASP A 118 20.59 7.79 -2.03
N ALA A 119 20.83 8.75 -2.92
CA ALA A 119 21.79 9.86 -2.78
C ALA A 119 23.27 9.43 -2.69
N PHE A 120 23.58 8.16 -2.91
CA PHE A 120 24.95 7.62 -2.95
C PHE A 120 25.36 7.28 -4.38
N HIS A 121 24.53 6.54 -5.09
CA HIS A 121 24.76 6.14 -6.48
C HIS A 121 24.06 7.11 -7.41
N TRP A 122 24.84 7.85 -8.19
CA TRP A 122 24.35 8.89 -9.08
C TRP A 122 24.52 8.48 -10.54
N GLN A 123 23.51 8.75 -11.35
CA GLN A 123 23.54 8.58 -12.80
C GLN A 123 23.25 9.92 -13.47
N TYR A 124 23.90 10.21 -14.59
CA TYR A 124 23.59 11.39 -15.39
C TYR A 124 22.46 11.09 -16.35
N VAL A 125 21.58 12.07 -16.57
CA VAL A 125 20.58 11.97 -17.65
C VAL A 125 21.32 11.91 -18.98
N THR A 126 20.90 10.98 -19.83
CA THR A 126 21.44 10.83 -21.17
C THR A 126 20.52 11.41 -22.23
N ASP A 127 21.09 11.70 -23.39
CA ASP A 127 20.32 11.96 -24.61
C ASP A 127 19.74 10.66 -25.20
N HIS A 128 19.05 10.78 -26.33
CA HIS A 128 18.53 9.64 -27.08
C HIS A 128 19.61 8.60 -27.45
N TYR A 129 20.86 9.02 -27.64
CA TYR A 129 22.00 8.21 -28.06
C TYR A 129 22.80 7.58 -26.91
N GLY A 130 22.49 7.94 -25.66
CA GLY A 130 23.14 7.41 -24.46
C GLY A 130 24.33 8.24 -23.95
N ASN A 131 24.61 9.41 -24.54
CA ASN A 131 25.65 10.31 -24.06
C ASN A 131 25.12 11.17 -22.91
N GLN A 132 25.98 11.60 -21.99
CA GLN A 132 25.57 12.53 -20.92
C GLN A 132 25.03 13.82 -21.52
N ARG A 133 23.83 14.20 -21.12
CA ARG A 133 23.12 15.33 -21.71
C ARG A 133 23.51 16.65 -21.06
N VAL A 134 23.96 17.59 -21.88
CA VAL A 134 24.08 19.01 -21.53
C VAL A 134 22.81 19.72 -22.00
N PHE A 135 22.13 20.37 -21.07
CA PHE A 135 20.92 21.14 -21.34
C PHE A 135 21.25 22.61 -21.54
N GLU A 136 20.60 23.23 -22.53
CA GLU A 136 20.61 24.68 -22.70
C GLU A 136 19.70 25.34 -21.65
N GLY A 137 20.30 26.18 -20.82
CA GLY A 137 19.64 26.92 -19.75
C GLY A 137 19.06 28.25 -20.21
N ASN A 138 19.14 29.26 -19.34
CA ASN A 138 18.53 30.56 -19.56
C ASN A 138 19.39 31.47 -20.45
N THR A 139 18.74 32.36 -21.19
CA THR A 139 19.38 33.44 -21.98
C THR A 139 19.37 34.79 -21.27
N ASP A 140 18.55 34.92 -20.23
CA ASP A 140 18.44 36.10 -19.38
C ASP A 140 18.03 35.71 -17.95
N SER A 141 18.01 36.69 -17.04
CA SER A 141 17.73 36.43 -15.63
C SER A 141 16.23 36.22 -15.28
N TYR A 142 15.31 36.59 -16.16
CA TYR A 142 13.87 36.71 -15.90
C TYR A 142 13.04 35.60 -16.54
N ALA A 143 13.31 35.26 -17.79
CA ALA A 143 12.51 34.33 -18.57
C ALA A 143 12.66 32.90 -18.04
N ILE A 144 11.55 32.18 -18.06
CA ILE A 144 11.52 30.76 -17.70
C ILE A 144 11.86 29.94 -18.92
N ARG A 145 12.78 29.00 -18.74
CA ARG A 145 13.17 28.02 -19.74
C ARG A 145 12.67 26.64 -19.32
N HIS A 146 11.84 26.03 -20.16
CA HIS A 146 11.42 24.64 -20.01
C HIS A 146 12.47 23.72 -20.63
N VAL A 147 12.79 22.64 -19.94
CA VAL A 147 13.76 21.64 -20.36
C VAL A 147 13.14 20.26 -20.15
N TYR A 148 13.04 19.47 -21.22
CA TYR A 148 12.44 18.14 -21.19
C TYR A 148 13.50 17.05 -21.37
N LEU A 149 13.30 15.93 -20.67
CA LEU A 149 14.16 14.76 -20.81
C LEU A 149 13.65 13.93 -22.01
N ASP A 150 14.58 13.37 -22.79
CA ASP A 150 14.22 12.51 -23.95
C ASP A 150 13.57 11.21 -23.48
N LYS A 151 14.01 10.72 -22.32
CA LYS A 151 13.46 9.57 -21.62
C LYS A 151 13.12 9.98 -20.18
N PRO A 152 11.90 9.71 -19.70
CA PRO A 152 11.56 9.89 -18.29
C PRO A 152 12.48 9.05 -17.40
N ILE A 153 12.83 9.58 -16.23
CA ILE A 153 13.67 8.89 -15.24
C ILE A 153 12.86 8.65 -13.96
N ILE A 154 13.22 7.62 -13.21
CA ILE A 154 12.69 7.39 -11.85
C ILE A 154 13.77 7.81 -10.85
N ALA A 155 13.44 8.77 -9.99
CA ALA A 155 14.40 9.34 -9.05
C ALA A 155 13.71 9.85 -7.78
N ARG A 156 14.43 9.79 -6.65
CA ARG A 156 14.09 10.53 -5.43
C ARG A 156 14.90 11.81 -5.33
N TYR A 157 16.18 11.75 -5.70
CA TYR A 157 17.09 12.88 -5.61
C TYR A 157 17.47 13.34 -7.01
N ILE A 158 17.44 14.66 -7.23
CA ILE A 158 17.84 15.31 -8.48
C ILE A 158 18.92 16.33 -8.15
N LYS A 159 19.99 16.37 -8.95
CA LYS A 159 21.04 17.40 -8.92
C LYS A 159 21.10 18.13 -10.25
N PHE A 160 21.15 19.45 -10.19
CA PHE A 160 21.45 20.34 -11.31
C PHE A 160 22.90 20.78 -11.18
N HIS A 161 23.76 20.36 -12.12
CA HIS A 161 25.19 20.70 -12.16
C HIS A 161 25.40 21.87 -13.11
N THR A 162 25.92 22.99 -12.63
CA THR A 162 26.17 24.16 -13.48
C THR A 162 27.38 23.92 -14.37
N VAL A 163 27.25 24.18 -15.67
CA VAL A 163 28.36 24.00 -16.64
C VAL A 163 28.86 25.35 -17.12
N HIS A 164 27.96 26.17 -17.68
CA HIS A 164 28.25 27.54 -18.09
C HIS A 164 27.21 28.52 -17.53
N TRP A 165 27.61 29.78 -17.34
CA TRP A 165 26.77 30.82 -16.75
C TRP A 165 27.14 32.20 -17.29
N HIS A 166 26.19 33.12 -17.20
CA HIS A 166 26.44 34.55 -17.42
C HIS A 166 26.73 35.23 -16.08
N ARG A 167 27.89 35.89 -15.98
CA ARG A 167 28.44 36.59 -14.79
C ARG A 167 28.69 35.71 -13.56
N HIS A 168 27.70 34.96 -13.08
CA HIS A 168 27.77 34.12 -11.90
C HIS A 168 26.79 32.92 -11.97
N PRO A 169 27.12 31.72 -11.45
CA PRO A 169 26.18 30.61 -11.41
C PRO A 169 25.06 30.88 -10.40
N SER A 170 23.90 31.29 -10.93
CA SER A 170 22.72 31.59 -10.15
C SER A 170 21.49 31.00 -10.84
N MET A 171 20.65 30.24 -10.14
CA MET A 171 19.48 29.59 -10.73
C MET A 171 18.32 29.34 -9.75
N ARG A 172 17.13 29.29 -10.32
CA ARG A 172 15.86 28.84 -9.73
C ARG A 172 15.31 27.69 -10.56
N VAL A 173 14.72 26.70 -9.92
CA VAL A 173 14.23 25.47 -10.58
C VAL A 173 12.82 25.07 -10.14
N GLU A 174 12.15 24.35 -11.02
CA GLU A 174 11.00 23.49 -10.73
C GLU A 174 11.22 22.15 -11.44
N ILE A 175 10.93 21.04 -10.76
CA ILE A 175 11.05 19.71 -11.36
C ILE A 175 9.68 19.32 -11.91
N LEU A 176 9.65 18.79 -13.13
CA LEU A 176 8.42 18.36 -13.80
C LEU A 176 8.33 16.84 -13.84
N GLY A 177 7.13 16.33 -13.61
CA GLY A 177 6.86 14.90 -13.70
C GLY A 177 5.61 14.53 -12.93
N CYS A 178 5.62 13.35 -12.34
CA CYS A 178 4.59 12.90 -11.43
C CYS A 178 5.20 12.13 -10.27
N GLN A 179 4.53 12.16 -9.12
CA GLN A 179 5.01 11.50 -7.91
C GLN A 179 3.87 10.74 -7.27
N LEU A 180 3.97 9.42 -7.25
CA LEU A 180 3.03 8.54 -6.56
C LEU A 180 3.50 8.30 -5.12
N CYS A 181 2.60 7.78 -4.29
CA CYS A 181 2.93 7.29 -2.96
C CYS A 181 3.49 8.35 -2.00
N LYS A 182 3.09 9.63 -2.18
CA LYS A 182 3.38 10.73 -1.25
C LYS A 182 2.12 11.24 -0.54
N GLU A 183 1.01 10.53 -0.70
CA GLU A 183 -0.29 10.93 -0.17
C GLU A 183 -0.51 10.42 1.26
N PRO A 184 -1.29 11.14 2.08
CA PRO A 184 -1.70 10.64 3.39
C PRO A 184 -2.51 9.34 3.29
N VAL A 185 -2.18 8.34 4.11
CA VAL A 185 -2.88 7.05 4.18
C VAL A 185 -3.29 6.70 5.61
N GLY A 186 -4.25 5.79 5.77
CA GLY A 186 -4.75 5.36 7.07
C GLY A 186 -5.53 6.45 7.83
N LEU A 187 -6.21 7.34 7.11
CA LEU A 187 -7.03 8.39 7.70
C LEU A 187 -8.43 7.85 8.09
N PRO A 188 -9.01 8.30 9.22
CA PRO A 188 -10.40 8.00 9.55
C PRO A 188 -11.39 8.48 8.47
N PRO A 189 -12.53 7.79 8.24
CA PRO A 189 -13.00 6.61 8.98
C PRO A 189 -12.38 5.29 8.49
N TYR A 190 -11.62 5.29 7.40
CA TYR A 190 -11.10 4.08 6.76
C TYR A 190 -9.94 3.48 7.57
N GLY A 191 -9.00 4.32 7.99
CA GLY A 191 -7.96 3.93 8.94
C GLY A 191 -8.47 4.00 10.37
N LYS A 192 -8.25 2.92 11.13
CA LYS A 192 -8.62 2.85 12.55
C LYS A 192 -7.42 3.20 13.41
N ILE A 193 -7.61 4.09 14.38
CA ILE A 193 -6.55 4.49 15.31
C ILE A 193 -6.82 3.87 16.68
N SER A 194 -5.84 3.16 17.22
CA SER A 194 -5.88 2.60 18.57
C SER A 194 -4.60 2.96 19.32
N ALA A 195 -4.54 2.67 20.63
CA ALA A 195 -3.37 2.98 21.43
C ALA A 195 -3.23 2.04 22.62
N SER A 196 -2.02 1.97 23.18
CA SER A 196 -1.71 1.24 24.40
C SER A 196 -2.55 1.68 25.60
N SER A 197 -2.83 2.98 25.69
CA SER A 197 -3.71 3.57 26.68
C SER A 197 -4.17 4.95 26.22
N SER A 198 -5.27 5.45 26.79
CA SER A 198 -5.71 6.83 26.62
C SER A 198 -6.11 7.44 27.96
N ARG A 199 -5.91 8.75 28.10
CA ARG A 199 -6.40 9.47 29.27
C ARG A 199 -7.93 9.49 29.24
N LYS A 200 -8.58 9.20 30.37
CA LYS A 200 -10.04 9.23 30.49
C LYS A 200 -10.61 10.53 29.96
N PHE A 201 -11.67 10.41 29.18
CA PHE A 201 -12.43 11.54 28.69
C PHE A 201 -12.98 12.35 29.88
N LYS A 202 -12.68 13.64 29.91
CA LYS A 202 -13.39 14.63 30.73
C LYS A 202 -13.98 15.64 29.77
N LYS A 203 -15.21 16.12 29.98
CA LYS A 203 -15.83 17.17 29.14
C LYS A 203 -14.78 18.28 28.95
N LYS A 204 -14.35 18.52 27.69
CA LYS A 204 -13.26 19.44 27.24
C LYS A 204 -11.81 18.92 27.16
N SER A 205 -11.54 17.61 27.31
CA SER A 205 -10.18 17.05 27.24
C SER A 205 -10.02 16.12 26.03
N SER A 206 -9.36 16.56 24.96
CA SER A 206 -8.80 15.60 23.99
C SER A 206 -7.72 14.75 24.62
N CYS A 207 -7.65 13.48 24.21
CA CYS A 207 -6.59 12.50 24.48
C CYS A 207 -6.95 11.11 23.90
N GLN A 208 -8.06 10.98 23.15
CA GLN A 208 -8.44 9.68 22.59
C GLN A 208 -7.55 9.32 21.39
N PRO A 209 -7.40 8.03 21.05
CA PRO A 209 -6.60 7.63 19.89
C PRO A 209 -7.01 8.34 18.60
N ASP A 210 -8.31 8.44 18.32
CA ASP A 210 -8.84 9.13 17.14
C ASP A 210 -8.51 10.64 17.10
N ASP A 211 -8.34 11.28 18.26
CA ASP A 211 -7.88 12.67 18.35
C ASP A 211 -6.43 12.83 17.83
N GLY A 212 -5.67 11.73 17.76
CA GLY A 212 -4.28 11.64 17.33
C GLY A 212 -4.06 11.58 15.82
N ASN A 213 -5.09 11.74 15.00
CA ASN A 213 -4.93 11.93 13.55
C ASN A 213 -4.15 13.23 13.24
N ILE A 214 -3.23 13.20 12.26
CA ILE A 214 -2.41 14.35 11.83
C ILE A 214 -3.21 15.62 11.51
N PHE A 215 -4.40 15.48 10.94
CA PHE A 215 -5.27 16.60 10.55
C PHE A 215 -6.17 17.10 11.68
N SER A 216 -6.24 16.37 12.80
CA SER A 216 -6.99 16.80 13.97
C SER A 216 -6.39 18.07 14.58
N THR A 217 -7.20 18.93 15.19
CA THR A 217 -6.69 20.03 16.05
C THR A 217 -6.35 19.56 17.46
N LYS A 218 -6.82 18.37 17.83
CA LYS A 218 -6.66 17.73 19.13
C LYS A 218 -5.37 16.89 19.17
N GLY A 219 -5.30 15.87 20.02
CA GLY A 219 -4.19 14.91 20.02
C GLY A 219 -4.43 13.75 20.97
N TRP A 220 -3.78 12.62 20.71
CA TRP A 220 -3.78 11.48 21.62
C TRP A 220 -2.87 11.75 22.82
N CYS A 221 -3.24 11.22 23.99
CA CYS A 221 -2.33 11.16 25.14
C CYS A 221 -2.56 9.88 25.95
N PRO A 222 -1.49 9.13 26.27
CA PRO A 222 -1.59 7.93 27.07
C PRO A 222 -1.91 8.24 28.54
N LYS A 223 -2.42 7.22 29.23
CA LYS A 223 -2.71 7.27 30.67
C LYS A 223 -1.42 7.36 31.49
N LYS A 224 -0.41 6.57 31.13
CA LYS A 224 0.92 6.57 31.74
C LYS A 224 1.91 7.35 30.87
N GLN A 225 3.00 7.82 31.48
CA GLN A 225 4.03 8.62 30.83
C GLN A 225 5.35 7.85 30.89
N ASP A 226 5.42 6.77 30.11
CA ASP A 226 6.55 5.85 30.05
C ASP A 226 6.84 5.48 28.59
N THR A 227 7.94 4.81 28.34
CA THR A 227 8.40 4.42 26.99
C THR A 227 7.69 3.18 26.44
N ASN A 228 6.76 2.58 27.19
CA ASN A 228 5.99 1.41 26.76
C ASN A 228 4.66 1.82 26.10
N GLN A 229 4.45 3.11 25.87
CA GLN A 229 3.26 3.62 25.20
C GLN A 229 3.39 3.52 23.69
N TRP A 230 2.27 3.25 23.01
CA TRP A 230 2.22 3.27 21.56
C TRP A 230 0.86 3.76 21.05
N MET A 231 0.87 4.32 19.86
CA MET A 231 -0.33 4.63 19.09
C MET A 231 -0.25 3.89 17.75
N GLN A 232 -1.32 3.21 17.37
CA GLN A 232 -1.40 2.32 16.23
C GLN A 232 -2.35 2.89 15.18
N ILE A 233 -1.93 2.86 13.92
CA ILE A 233 -2.79 3.07 12.76
C ILE A 233 -2.92 1.71 12.06
N ASP A 234 -4.16 1.23 11.95
CA ASP A 234 -4.56 0.17 11.02
C ASP A 234 -5.02 0.85 9.73
N VAL A 235 -4.24 0.70 8.67
CA VAL A 235 -4.53 1.32 7.37
C VAL A 235 -5.59 0.55 6.58
N GLY A 236 -5.97 -0.66 7.02
CA GLY A 236 -6.86 -1.57 6.31
C GLY A 236 -6.09 -2.48 5.34
N PRO A 237 -6.14 -2.26 4.02
CA PRO A 237 -5.43 -3.09 3.06
C PRO A 237 -3.90 -2.89 3.07
N PRO A 238 -3.11 -3.85 2.53
CA PRO A 238 -1.67 -3.72 2.35
C PRO A 238 -1.33 -2.41 1.65
N THR A 239 -0.59 -1.56 2.34
CA THR A 239 -0.25 -0.22 1.89
C THR A 239 1.26 -0.08 1.90
N LEU A 240 1.82 0.45 0.80
CA LEU A 240 3.22 0.82 0.76
C LEU A 240 3.41 2.11 1.54
N ILE A 241 4.10 2.03 2.68
CA ILE A 241 4.41 3.17 3.54
C ILE A 241 5.74 3.77 3.12
N THR A 242 5.73 5.04 2.74
CA THR A 242 6.88 5.78 2.23
C THR A 242 7.32 6.90 3.17
N GLY A 243 6.49 7.25 4.15
CA GLY A 243 6.79 8.31 5.09
C GLY A 243 5.89 8.30 6.32
N VAL A 244 6.33 9.04 7.34
CA VAL A 244 5.57 9.28 8.56
C VAL A 244 5.55 10.78 8.86
N ILE A 245 4.45 11.24 9.43
CA ILE A 245 4.24 12.64 9.79
C ILE A 245 3.86 12.73 11.26
N SER A 246 4.39 13.72 11.99
CA SER A 246 4.02 13.98 13.38
C SER A 246 3.77 15.46 13.67
N LYS A 247 2.88 15.74 14.62
CA LYS A 247 2.65 17.04 15.26
C LYS A 247 2.46 16.85 16.77
N GLY A 248 2.73 17.89 17.55
CA GLY A 248 2.29 17.94 18.95
C GLY A 248 0.77 18.15 19.07
N ARG A 249 0.24 18.19 20.29
CA ARG A 249 -1.20 18.41 20.54
C ARG A 249 -1.58 19.89 20.39
N GLY A 250 -2.57 20.21 19.55
CA GLY A 250 -2.90 21.59 19.18
C GLY A 250 -3.88 22.33 20.10
N ASP A 251 -4.81 21.62 20.73
CA ASP A 251 -5.97 22.19 21.45
C ASP A 251 -5.68 22.62 22.90
N THR A 252 -4.42 22.68 23.32
CA THR A 252 -4.03 23.05 24.68
C THR A 252 -3.01 24.19 24.69
N LYS A 253 -3.10 25.08 25.68
CA LYS A 253 -2.07 26.11 25.91
C LYS A 253 -0.75 25.51 26.41
N ARG A 254 -0.78 24.35 27.06
CA ARG A 254 0.41 23.66 27.58
C ARG A 254 1.35 23.24 26.45
N LYS A 255 2.64 23.09 26.75
CA LYS A 255 3.69 22.72 25.79
C LYS A 255 3.94 21.21 25.86
N HIS A 256 3.14 20.43 25.13
CA HIS A 256 3.24 18.97 25.09
C HIS A 256 3.43 18.46 23.66
N TRP A 257 4.49 17.66 23.44
CA TRP A 257 4.79 17.00 22.17
C TRP A 257 5.83 15.91 22.37
N VAL A 258 5.91 14.99 21.42
CA VAL A 258 6.94 13.95 21.36
C VAL A 258 8.16 14.49 20.62
N GLU A 259 9.34 14.39 21.22
CA GLU A 259 10.62 14.90 20.71
C GLU A 259 11.43 13.80 20.02
N ARG A 260 11.24 12.53 20.40
CA ARG A 260 11.78 11.37 19.68
C ARG A 260 10.86 10.16 19.76
N PHE A 261 10.82 9.36 18.70
CA PHE A 261 9.99 8.16 18.64
C PHE A 261 10.62 7.07 17.77
N LYS A 262 10.18 5.82 17.96
CA LYS A 262 10.43 4.70 17.04
C LYS A 262 9.11 4.30 16.37
N ILE A 263 9.19 3.59 15.25
CA ILE A 263 8.02 2.96 14.65
C ILE A 263 8.22 1.44 14.53
N SER A 264 7.14 0.69 14.71
CA SER A 264 7.10 -0.73 14.40
C SER A 264 5.92 -1.04 13.48
N TYR A 265 5.99 -2.12 12.74
CA TYR A 265 4.97 -2.51 11.78
C TYR A 265 4.67 -4.01 11.84
N SER A 266 3.48 -4.39 11.38
CA SER A 266 2.95 -5.76 11.42
C SER A 266 1.84 -5.92 10.39
N ASN A 267 1.67 -7.15 9.87
CA ASN A 267 0.55 -7.52 9.00
C ASN A 267 -0.54 -8.33 9.73
N ASP A 268 -0.23 -8.89 10.91
CA ASP A 268 -1.08 -9.85 11.62
C ASP A 268 -1.40 -9.44 13.07
N THR A 269 -0.85 -8.31 13.55
CA THR A 269 -0.86 -7.83 14.94
C THR A 269 -0.15 -8.73 15.97
N GLN A 270 0.37 -9.88 15.57
CA GLN A 270 1.06 -10.85 16.42
C GLN A 270 2.57 -10.62 16.38
N VAL A 271 3.15 -10.54 15.18
CA VAL A 271 4.58 -10.35 14.98
C VAL A 271 4.85 -8.90 14.58
N TRP A 272 5.77 -8.26 15.30
CA TRP A 272 6.10 -6.85 15.12
C TRP A 272 7.58 -6.66 14.82
N TYR A 273 7.86 -5.85 13.80
CA TYR A 273 9.21 -5.48 13.40
C TYR A 273 9.41 -3.98 13.62
N PHE A 274 10.54 -3.59 14.23
CA PHE A 274 10.91 -2.18 14.27
C PHE A 274 11.52 -1.75 12.93
N TYR A 275 11.13 -0.56 12.47
CA TYR A 275 11.70 0.00 11.25
C TYR A 275 13.19 0.31 11.42
N LYS A 276 13.95 0.01 10.38
CA LYS A 276 15.39 0.28 10.25
C LYS A 276 15.65 0.91 8.88
N ASP A 277 16.63 1.80 8.79
CA ASP A 277 17.03 2.35 7.49
C ASP A 277 17.72 1.32 6.59
N ALA A 278 18.32 0.29 7.19
CA ALA A 278 18.83 -0.91 6.51
C ALA A 278 18.79 -2.10 7.48
N HIS A 279 18.71 -3.32 6.97
CA HIS A 279 18.54 -4.53 7.79
C HIS A 279 19.59 -4.71 8.90
N HIS A 280 20.85 -4.34 8.61
CA HIS A 280 21.99 -4.48 9.51
C HIS A 280 22.10 -3.37 10.56
N LEU A 281 21.25 -2.34 10.50
CA LEU A 281 21.26 -1.24 11.45
C LEU A 281 20.35 -1.50 12.65
N ASP A 282 20.54 -0.70 13.70
CA ASP A 282 19.61 -0.64 14.82
C ASP A 282 18.26 0.01 14.41
N PRO A 283 17.19 -0.25 15.19
CA PRO A 283 15.91 0.44 15.02
C PRO A 283 16.06 1.96 14.95
N LYS A 284 15.54 2.57 13.88
CA LYS A 284 15.68 4.02 13.67
C LYS A 284 14.99 4.81 14.77
N LEU A 285 15.73 5.74 15.37
CA LEU A 285 15.19 6.76 16.26
C LEU A 285 14.85 8.02 15.45
N PHE A 286 13.56 8.29 15.29
CA PHE A 286 13.09 9.47 14.57
C PHE A 286 13.11 10.70 15.47
N GLY A 287 13.58 11.83 14.93
CA GLY A 287 13.41 13.14 15.56
C GLY A 287 11.95 13.61 15.43
N GLY A 288 11.28 13.83 16.54
CA GLY A 288 9.90 14.30 16.60
C GLY A 288 9.76 15.80 16.39
N ASN A 289 8.87 16.41 17.17
CA ASN A 289 8.51 17.81 17.06
C ASN A 289 9.29 18.67 18.07
N ASN A 290 9.52 19.94 17.72
CA ASN A 290 10.09 20.95 18.63
C ASN A 290 9.03 21.93 19.14
N ASP A 291 7.80 21.80 18.65
CA ASP A 291 6.65 22.60 19.04
C ASP A 291 5.34 21.83 18.77
N LYS A 292 4.18 22.48 18.96
CA LYS A 292 2.87 21.83 18.82
C LYS A 292 2.28 21.85 17.42
N ASN A 293 2.67 22.82 16.61
CA ASN A 293 1.94 23.24 15.42
C ASN A 293 2.69 22.94 14.12
N SER A 294 4.01 22.90 14.18
CA SER A 294 4.87 22.56 13.05
C SER A 294 4.74 21.07 12.73
N VAL A 295 4.43 20.80 11.47
CA VAL A 295 4.43 19.45 10.92
C VAL A 295 5.86 18.98 10.79
N ARG A 296 6.14 17.78 11.28
CA ARG A 296 7.42 17.10 11.05
C ARG A 296 7.16 15.90 10.15
N THR A 297 7.83 15.86 9.00
CA THR A 297 7.72 14.77 8.03
C THR A 297 9.05 14.03 7.95
N HIS A 298 8.99 12.71 7.91
CA HIS A 298 10.13 11.85 7.61
C HIS A 298 9.78 10.95 6.45
N PHE A 299 10.52 11.08 5.34
CA PHE A 299 10.48 10.09 4.28
C PHE A 299 11.39 8.92 4.64
N LEU A 300 10.91 7.70 4.37
CA LEU A 300 11.62 6.48 4.71
C LEU A 300 12.62 6.13 3.62
N ASN A 301 13.84 5.80 4.01
CA ASN A 301 14.88 5.36 3.07
C ASN A 301 14.59 3.95 2.55
N SER A 302 13.95 3.11 3.36
CA SER A 302 13.48 1.79 2.98
C SER A 302 11.96 1.70 3.15
N PRO A 303 11.15 2.15 2.17
CA PRO A 303 9.70 1.96 2.20
C PRO A 303 9.32 0.49 2.42
N PHE A 304 8.20 0.24 3.11
CA PHE A 304 7.76 -1.11 3.45
C PHE A 304 6.25 -1.25 3.30
N VAL A 305 5.79 -2.47 3.03
CA VAL A 305 4.36 -2.79 2.95
C VAL A 305 3.88 -3.26 4.31
N SER A 306 2.83 -2.64 4.84
CA SER A 306 2.23 -3.05 6.11
C SER A 306 0.77 -2.66 6.22
N ARG A 307 0.01 -3.39 7.04
CA ARG A 307 -1.32 -2.98 7.51
C ARG A 307 -1.27 -2.16 8.79
N TYR A 308 -0.53 -2.64 9.78
CA TYR A 308 -0.48 -2.02 11.11
C TYR A 308 0.84 -1.30 11.31
N ILE A 309 0.78 -0.07 11.80
CA ILE A 309 1.96 0.73 12.15
C ILE A 309 1.76 1.30 13.54
N ARG A 310 2.73 1.11 14.43
CA ARG A 310 2.79 1.68 15.78
C ARG A 310 3.85 2.76 15.87
N PHE A 311 3.51 3.88 16.48
CA PHE A 311 4.41 4.94 16.92
C PHE A 311 4.69 4.77 18.40
N HIS A 312 5.97 4.70 18.78
CA HIS A 312 6.45 4.48 20.15
C HIS A 312 7.20 5.73 20.64
N PRO A 313 6.59 6.58 21.49
CA PRO A 313 7.26 7.75 22.06
C PRO A 313 8.43 7.35 22.96
N ILE A 314 9.60 7.97 22.75
CA ILE A 314 10.82 7.70 23.52
C ILE A 314 11.21 8.90 24.37
N GLU A 315 11.18 10.10 23.80
CA GLU A 315 11.45 11.36 24.49
C GLU A 315 10.30 12.35 24.21
N TRP A 316 9.93 13.17 25.19
CA TRP A 316 8.82 14.11 25.06
C TRP A 316 8.99 15.33 25.95
N LYS A 317 8.40 16.45 25.50
CA LYS A 317 8.30 17.65 26.33
C LYS A 317 7.02 17.66 27.14
N GLY A 318 7.16 17.80 28.45
CA GLY A 318 6.04 17.93 29.39
C GLY A 318 5.25 16.63 29.55
N ARG A 319 4.45 16.26 28.55
CA ARG A 319 3.71 15.00 28.50
C ARG A 319 3.69 14.43 27.08
N ILE A 320 3.65 13.11 26.98
CA ILE A 320 3.39 12.39 25.73
C ILE A 320 2.05 12.87 25.18
N SER A 321 2.13 13.55 24.04
CA SER A 321 0.97 13.83 23.22
C SER A 321 1.40 14.03 21.79
N MET A 322 0.69 13.40 20.86
CA MET A 322 1.03 13.49 19.45
C MET A 322 -0.21 13.37 18.58
N ARG A 323 -0.06 13.93 17.39
CA ARG A 323 -0.85 13.60 16.22
C ARG A 323 0.09 12.99 15.20
N VAL A 324 -0.31 11.93 14.52
CA VAL A 324 0.51 11.29 13.49
C VAL A 324 -0.29 10.95 12.25
N GLY A 325 0.43 10.79 11.16
CA GLY A 325 -0.09 10.33 9.89
C GLY A 325 0.97 9.51 9.17
N LEU A 326 0.53 8.76 8.18
CA LEU A 326 1.37 7.97 7.31
C LEU A 326 1.30 8.56 5.90
N LEU A 327 2.40 8.47 5.16
CA LEU A 327 2.44 8.74 3.73
C LEU A 327 2.64 7.42 2.99
N GLY A 328 1.96 7.26 1.86
CA GLY A 328 2.02 6.04 1.08
C GLY A 328 1.03 5.97 -0.07
N CYS A 329 0.78 4.74 -0.53
CA CYS A 329 -0.20 4.40 -1.55
C CYS A 329 -0.64 2.94 -1.38
N PRO A 330 -1.82 2.56 -1.92
CA PRO A 330 -2.20 1.15 -1.99
C PRO A 330 -1.12 0.32 -2.68
N PHE A 331 -0.78 -0.83 -2.10
CA PHE A 331 0.24 -1.71 -2.67
C PHE A 331 -0.29 -2.40 -3.93
N THR A 332 0.46 -2.30 -5.04
CA THR A 332 0.08 -2.86 -6.34
C THR A 332 0.77 -4.18 -6.68
N GLY A 333 1.61 -4.73 -5.78
CA GLY A 333 2.17 -6.07 -5.95
C GLY A 333 1.21 -7.20 -5.57
N VAL A 334 1.76 -8.40 -5.43
CA VAL A 334 1.03 -9.60 -4.97
C VAL A 334 0.47 -9.35 -3.58
N CYS A 335 -0.82 -9.63 -3.37
CA CYS A 335 -1.43 -9.44 -2.04
C CYS A 335 -0.75 -10.37 -1.02
N THR A 336 -0.49 -9.83 0.16
CA THR A 336 0.01 -10.63 1.29
C THR A 336 -1.10 -11.54 1.82
N ASP A 337 -0.71 -12.58 2.55
CA ASP A 337 -1.59 -13.49 3.28
C ASP A 337 -2.78 -12.78 3.95
N GLY A 338 -3.98 -13.32 3.77
CA GLY A 338 -5.23 -12.74 4.28
C GLY A 338 -5.80 -11.57 3.47
N PHE A 339 -5.17 -11.21 2.35
CA PHE A 339 -5.68 -10.22 1.41
C PHE A 339 -5.78 -10.79 0.00
N MET A 340 -6.71 -10.25 -0.78
CA MET A 340 -6.99 -10.71 -2.13
C MET A 340 -7.35 -9.54 -3.05
N ARG A 341 -7.44 -9.80 -4.35
CA ARG A 341 -7.99 -8.86 -5.33
C ARG A 341 -9.28 -9.37 -5.94
N VAL A 342 -10.30 -8.52 -5.92
CA VAL A 342 -11.55 -8.80 -6.62
C VAL A 342 -11.28 -8.77 -8.13
N ASN A 343 -10.71 -7.67 -8.61
CA ASN A 343 -10.26 -7.50 -10.00
C ASN A 343 -8.77 -7.15 -10.05
N ASP A 344 -8.12 -7.44 -11.17
CA ASP A 344 -6.66 -7.26 -11.31
C ASP A 344 -6.23 -5.79 -11.11
N ASP A 345 -7.06 -4.85 -11.53
CA ASP A 345 -6.81 -3.40 -11.42
C ASP A 345 -7.25 -2.79 -10.07
N THR A 346 -7.80 -3.59 -9.15
CA THR A 346 -8.24 -3.10 -7.84
C THR A 346 -7.15 -3.29 -6.77
N PRO A 347 -7.08 -2.42 -5.75
CA PRO A 347 -6.24 -2.65 -4.58
C PRO A 347 -6.57 -3.97 -3.88
N CYS A 348 -5.60 -4.52 -3.17
CA CYS A 348 -5.86 -5.66 -2.29
C CYS A 348 -6.93 -5.28 -1.25
N VAL A 349 -7.85 -6.20 -0.95
CA VAL A 349 -8.88 -6.09 0.09
C VAL A 349 -8.76 -7.26 1.05
N GLU A 350 -9.22 -7.09 2.29
CA GLU A 350 -9.19 -8.13 3.31
C GLU A 350 -10.07 -9.32 2.88
N ASN A 351 -9.52 -10.53 2.93
CA ASN A 351 -10.28 -11.77 2.81
C ASN A 351 -10.84 -12.12 4.20
N LEU A 352 -12.12 -11.83 4.42
CA LEU A 352 -12.79 -12.02 5.71
C LEU A 352 -12.87 -13.51 6.13
N ALA A 353 -12.75 -14.42 5.17
CA ALA A 353 -12.80 -15.87 5.42
C ALA A 353 -11.42 -16.47 5.72
N TYR A 354 -10.32 -15.75 5.51
CA TYR A 354 -8.96 -16.29 5.65
C TYR A 354 -8.71 -16.91 7.04
N LYS A 355 -8.39 -18.21 7.04
CA LYS A 355 -8.14 -19.07 8.20
C LYS A 355 -9.27 -19.07 9.24
N LYS A 356 -10.51 -18.81 8.80
CA LYS A 356 -11.70 -18.91 9.64
C LYS A 356 -12.18 -20.35 9.78
N GLU A 357 -12.98 -20.59 10.82
CA GLU A 357 -13.57 -21.92 11.03
C GLU A 357 -14.66 -22.18 9.98
N SER A 358 -14.59 -23.33 9.31
CA SER A 358 -15.55 -23.75 8.30
C SER A 358 -15.91 -25.23 8.43
N TRP A 359 -17.10 -25.59 7.93
CA TRP A 359 -17.63 -26.96 7.97
C TRP A 359 -18.64 -27.18 6.83
N ILE A 360 -19.09 -28.44 6.69
CA ILE A 360 -20.12 -28.84 5.72
C ILE A 360 -21.34 -29.40 6.47
N ASN A 361 -22.54 -29.01 6.05
CA ASN A 361 -23.87 -29.42 6.53
C ASN A 361 -24.20 -29.12 8.01
N SER A 362 -23.51 -29.72 8.99
CA SER A 362 -23.74 -29.45 10.43
C SER A 362 -22.58 -29.89 11.31
N LYS A 363 -22.26 -29.10 12.35
CA LYS A 363 -21.27 -29.46 13.38
C LYS A 363 -21.67 -30.70 14.20
N ARG A 364 -22.97 -31.05 14.30
CA ARG A 364 -23.49 -32.13 15.19
C ARG A 364 -23.52 -33.54 14.58
N HIS A 365 -23.51 -33.66 13.25
CA HIS A 365 -23.51 -34.97 12.56
C HIS A 365 -22.11 -35.55 12.33
N TYR A 366 -21.06 -34.92 12.88
CA TYR A 366 -19.70 -35.47 12.97
C TYR A 366 -19.64 -36.64 13.98
N LYS A 367 -20.56 -37.61 13.85
CA LYS A 367 -20.59 -38.82 14.68
C LYS A 367 -19.35 -39.65 14.39
N ARG A 368 -18.74 -40.08 15.50
CA ARG A 368 -17.52 -40.87 15.76
C ARG A 368 -17.12 -41.99 14.78
N HIS A 369 -17.94 -42.33 13.77
CA HIS A 369 -17.70 -43.42 12.81
C HIS A 369 -17.23 -42.96 11.42
N ILE A 370 -17.30 -41.66 11.07
CA ILE A 370 -16.87 -41.13 9.77
C ILE A 370 -15.42 -40.60 9.80
N ARG A 371 -14.78 -40.61 10.98
CA ARG A 371 -13.43 -40.06 11.22
C ARG A 371 -12.33 -40.70 10.34
N ASN A 372 -12.59 -41.88 9.77
CA ASN A 372 -11.58 -42.68 9.07
C ASN A 372 -11.85 -42.85 7.56
N HIS A 373 -12.91 -42.27 6.98
CA HIS A 373 -13.32 -42.57 5.58
C HIS A 373 -13.56 -41.36 4.66
N LEU A 374 -13.44 -40.12 5.15
CA LEU A 374 -13.32 -38.95 4.26
C LEU A 374 -11.84 -38.55 4.19
N THR A 375 -11.11 -39.20 3.30
CA THR A 375 -9.69 -38.93 3.03
C THR A 375 -9.46 -37.67 2.19
N GLU A 376 -10.53 -37.06 1.64
CA GLU A 376 -10.44 -35.96 0.67
C GLU A 376 -11.45 -34.86 1.01
N GLY A 377 -10.96 -33.63 1.27
CA GLY A 377 -11.79 -32.43 1.39
C GLY A 377 -12.13 -31.95 2.80
N HIS A 378 -11.14 -31.44 3.56
CA HIS A 378 -11.45 -30.66 4.76
C HIS A 378 -12.03 -29.29 4.37
N ALA A 379 -13.18 -28.92 4.94
CA ALA A 379 -13.84 -27.63 4.68
C ALA A 379 -12.93 -26.40 4.87
N SER A 380 -11.91 -26.53 5.73
CA SER A 380 -10.91 -25.50 6.01
C SER A 380 -9.94 -25.22 4.87
N ARG A 381 -9.78 -26.16 3.92
CA ARG A 381 -8.90 -25.95 2.76
C ARG A 381 -9.40 -24.81 1.88
N ALA A 382 -10.72 -24.69 1.73
CA ALA A 382 -11.32 -23.60 0.97
C ALA A 382 -11.10 -22.20 1.61
N VAL A 383 -10.47 -22.10 2.78
CA VAL A 383 -10.25 -20.81 3.45
C VAL A 383 -8.84 -20.69 4.03
N ASP A 384 -7.92 -21.58 3.67
CA ASP A 384 -6.57 -21.55 4.24
C ASP A 384 -5.68 -20.47 3.60
N GLY A 385 -6.14 -19.88 2.48
CA GLY A 385 -5.49 -18.83 1.71
C GLY A 385 -4.34 -19.33 0.82
N VAL A 386 -4.18 -20.64 0.68
CA VAL A 386 -3.26 -21.25 -0.27
C VAL A 386 -4.02 -21.49 -1.57
N MET A 387 -3.60 -20.83 -2.65
CA MET A 387 -4.19 -21.03 -3.97
C MET A 387 -3.69 -22.34 -4.61
N ASP A 388 -4.08 -23.48 -4.04
CA ASP A 388 -3.84 -24.82 -4.59
C ASP A 388 -5.08 -25.29 -5.38
N LEU A 389 -4.94 -25.33 -6.70
CA LEU A 389 -6.01 -25.69 -7.62
C LEU A 389 -5.93 -27.16 -8.05
N ASN A 390 -5.07 -27.96 -7.41
CA ASN A 390 -5.09 -29.40 -7.54
C ASN A 390 -6.27 -30.01 -6.77
N LEU A 391 -6.81 -31.11 -7.27
CA LEU A 391 -7.95 -31.80 -6.68
C LEU A 391 -7.77 -32.09 -5.17
N GLN A 392 -6.56 -32.47 -4.75
CA GLN A 392 -6.23 -32.78 -3.35
C GLN A 392 -6.23 -31.54 -2.43
N GLY A 393 -6.04 -30.34 -2.99
CA GLY A 393 -6.08 -29.07 -2.26
C GLY A 393 -7.49 -28.56 -2.02
N CYS A 394 -8.50 -29.12 -2.69
CA CYS A 394 -9.85 -28.56 -2.68
C CYS A 394 -10.79 -29.22 -1.64
N THR A 395 -11.89 -28.54 -1.37
CA THR A 395 -13.03 -29.00 -0.57
C THR A 395 -14.10 -29.58 -1.48
N PHE A 396 -14.63 -30.76 -1.13
CA PHE A 396 -15.70 -31.42 -1.88
C PHE A 396 -17.05 -31.16 -1.22
N LEU A 397 -18.00 -30.69 -2.02
CA LEU A 397 -19.38 -30.47 -1.63
C LEU A 397 -20.27 -31.41 -2.45
N ASP A 398 -20.32 -32.67 -2.01
CA ASP A 398 -21.14 -33.72 -2.61
C ASP A 398 -22.48 -33.89 -1.88
N ASN A 399 -23.47 -34.41 -2.59
CA ASN A 399 -24.80 -34.65 -2.06
C ASN A 399 -24.99 -36.10 -1.57
N LEU A 400 -23.92 -36.78 -1.12
CA LEU A 400 -24.02 -38.16 -0.64
C LEU A 400 -24.88 -38.30 0.63
N TYR A 401 -24.98 -37.24 1.43
CA TYR A 401 -25.58 -37.26 2.76
C TYR A 401 -26.77 -36.29 2.93
N GLY A 402 -27.24 -35.66 1.85
CA GLY A 402 -28.37 -34.74 1.85
C GLY A 402 -28.64 -34.18 0.45
N ASP A 403 -29.85 -33.73 0.18
CA ASP A 403 -30.27 -33.29 -1.16
C ASP A 403 -29.52 -32.04 -1.64
N ASN A 404 -29.20 -31.13 -0.71
CA ASN A 404 -28.51 -29.87 -0.96
C ASN A 404 -27.37 -29.69 0.04
N PRO A 405 -26.12 -30.07 -0.31
CA PRO A 405 -25.00 -29.91 0.60
C PRO A 405 -24.61 -28.43 0.72
N VAL A 406 -24.25 -28.02 1.94
CA VAL A 406 -23.93 -26.63 2.30
C VAL A 406 -22.53 -26.56 2.90
N TRP A 407 -21.67 -25.72 2.32
CA TRP A 407 -20.41 -25.30 2.95
C TRP A 407 -20.64 -24.00 3.73
N THR A 408 -20.07 -23.88 4.92
CA THR A 408 -20.26 -22.72 5.79
C THR A 408 -18.93 -22.25 6.38
N VAL A 409 -18.74 -20.93 6.46
CA VAL A 409 -17.65 -20.28 7.20
C VAL A 409 -18.17 -19.29 8.22
N ASP A 410 -17.61 -19.31 9.43
CA ASP A 410 -17.86 -18.35 10.50
C ASP A 410 -16.85 -17.20 10.45
N LEU A 411 -17.30 -15.99 10.09
CA LEU A 411 -16.45 -14.80 10.02
C LEU A 411 -16.01 -14.32 11.42
N GLY A 412 -16.60 -14.85 12.50
CA GLY A 412 -16.31 -14.56 13.90
C GLY A 412 -17.20 -13.45 14.47
N ASP A 413 -17.30 -12.32 13.77
CA ASP A 413 -18.13 -11.17 14.14
C ASP A 413 -19.10 -10.81 13.01
N THR A 414 -20.28 -10.27 13.36
CA THR A 414 -21.24 -9.77 12.38
C THR A 414 -20.65 -8.59 11.59
N THR A 415 -20.45 -8.78 10.29
CA THR A 415 -19.76 -7.83 9.40
C THR A 415 -20.54 -7.59 8.11
N ASP A 416 -20.31 -6.44 7.47
CA ASP A 416 -20.88 -6.18 6.14
C ASP A 416 -20.14 -7.02 5.09
N VAL A 417 -20.89 -7.70 4.24
CA VAL A 417 -20.36 -8.55 3.18
C VAL A 417 -20.94 -8.07 1.84
N SER A 418 -20.06 -7.78 0.89
CA SER A 418 -20.42 -7.32 -0.46
C SER A 418 -20.33 -8.41 -1.51
N GLY A 419 -19.64 -9.51 -1.24
CA GLY A 419 -19.60 -10.64 -2.16
C GLY A 419 -18.62 -11.73 -1.76
N VAL A 420 -18.61 -12.77 -2.60
CA VAL A 420 -17.79 -13.96 -2.44
C VAL A 420 -17.10 -14.28 -3.75
N ILE A 421 -15.83 -14.67 -3.69
CA ILE A 421 -15.08 -15.23 -4.80
C ILE A 421 -14.89 -16.71 -4.53
N ILE A 422 -15.25 -17.55 -5.49
CA ILE A 422 -15.10 -19.00 -5.40
C ILE A 422 -14.13 -19.43 -6.49
N TYR A 423 -13.01 -20.01 -6.10
CA TYR A 423 -12.12 -20.74 -6.99
C TYR A 423 -12.56 -22.18 -7.05
N THR A 424 -12.88 -22.65 -8.25
CA THR A 424 -13.30 -24.03 -8.49
C THR A 424 -12.17 -24.82 -9.14
N TRP A 425 -12.18 -26.12 -8.87
CA TRP A 425 -11.28 -27.05 -9.54
C TRP A 425 -11.63 -27.14 -11.03
N GLN A 426 -10.63 -27.32 -11.91
CA GLN A 426 -10.83 -27.37 -13.37
C GLN A 426 -10.17 -28.61 -14.04
N GLY A 427 -9.92 -29.67 -13.27
CA GLY A 427 -9.33 -30.92 -13.79
C GLY A 427 -7.85 -31.15 -13.43
N GLU A 428 -7.18 -30.20 -12.79
CA GLU A 428 -5.75 -30.30 -12.46
C GLU A 428 -5.47 -31.29 -11.32
N GLY A 429 -4.45 -32.13 -11.45
CA GLY A 429 -4.16 -33.18 -10.46
C GLY A 429 -5.13 -34.37 -10.48
N GLN A 430 -5.94 -34.52 -11.54
CA GLN A 430 -6.77 -35.70 -11.75
C GLN A 430 -5.91 -36.96 -11.98
N GLU A 431 -6.25 -38.07 -11.33
CA GLU A 431 -5.58 -39.35 -11.56
C GLU A 431 -5.79 -39.86 -13.00
N LYS A 432 -4.73 -40.43 -13.59
CA LYS A 432 -4.80 -41.03 -14.93
C LYS A 432 -5.75 -42.24 -14.91
N GLY A 433 -6.95 -42.05 -15.47
CA GLY A 433 -8.03 -43.05 -15.51
C GLY A 433 -9.25 -42.74 -14.62
N GLY A 434 -9.21 -41.64 -13.85
CA GLY A 434 -10.35 -41.16 -13.04
C GLY A 434 -11.40 -40.38 -13.84
N LYS A 435 -12.52 -40.04 -13.20
CA LYS A 435 -13.61 -39.23 -13.78
C LYS A 435 -13.12 -37.86 -14.23
N SER A 436 -13.49 -37.41 -15.43
CA SER A 436 -13.14 -36.08 -15.93
C SER A 436 -13.76 -34.95 -15.09
N PHE A 437 -13.18 -33.74 -15.13
CA PHE A 437 -13.77 -32.56 -14.49
C PHE A 437 -15.27 -32.39 -14.78
N ARG A 438 -15.67 -32.56 -16.05
CA ARG A 438 -17.08 -32.49 -16.46
C ARG A 438 -17.96 -33.58 -15.83
N GLU A 439 -17.38 -34.74 -15.53
CA GLU A 439 -18.08 -35.83 -14.85
C GLU A 439 -18.23 -35.57 -13.34
N TYR A 440 -17.30 -34.85 -12.71
CA TYR A 440 -17.42 -34.41 -11.30
C TYR A 440 -18.53 -33.38 -11.12
N MET A 441 -18.60 -32.40 -12.02
CA MET A 441 -19.63 -31.35 -12.01
C MET A 441 -20.93 -31.80 -12.69
N LYS A 442 -21.04 -33.09 -13.05
CA LYS A 442 -22.21 -33.63 -13.74
C LYS A 442 -23.43 -33.53 -12.83
N ASN A 443 -24.52 -32.99 -13.36
CA ASN A 443 -25.78 -32.72 -12.66
C ASN A 443 -25.72 -31.58 -11.63
N LEU A 444 -24.62 -30.84 -11.47
CA LEU A 444 -24.62 -29.60 -10.69
C LEU A 444 -25.38 -28.53 -11.49
N ASP A 445 -26.43 -27.97 -10.89
CA ASP A 445 -27.26 -26.94 -11.51
C ASP A 445 -26.86 -25.53 -11.08
N LYS A 446 -26.71 -25.28 -9.79
CA LYS A 446 -26.38 -23.94 -9.27
C LYS A 446 -25.63 -23.97 -7.95
N LEU A 447 -24.85 -22.93 -7.72
CA LEU A 447 -24.27 -22.58 -6.42
C LEU A 447 -24.93 -21.30 -5.94
N VAL A 448 -25.49 -21.34 -4.74
CA VAL A 448 -26.21 -20.21 -4.13
C VAL A 448 -25.46 -19.77 -2.89
N VAL A 449 -25.19 -18.47 -2.78
CA VAL A 449 -24.50 -17.86 -1.66
C VAL A 449 -25.51 -17.16 -0.76
N TYR A 450 -25.47 -17.47 0.54
CA TYR A 450 -26.28 -16.84 1.58
C TYR A 450 -25.37 -16.19 2.63
N ILE A 451 -25.85 -15.09 3.23
CA ILE A 451 -25.16 -14.39 4.32
C ILE A 451 -26.12 -14.23 5.46
N ASP A 452 -25.86 -14.92 6.57
CA ASP A 452 -26.76 -14.97 7.72
C ASP A 452 -26.07 -14.48 9.01
N GLU A 453 -26.88 -14.00 9.95
CA GLU A 453 -26.42 -13.62 11.29
C GLU A 453 -26.40 -14.84 12.22
N ASP A 454 -27.38 -15.74 12.09
CA ASP A 454 -27.54 -16.92 12.94
C ASP A 454 -27.74 -18.20 12.10
N LEU A 455 -27.18 -19.31 12.55
CA LEU A 455 -27.45 -20.64 11.98
C LEU A 455 -28.76 -21.16 12.57
N ARG A 456 -29.89 -20.99 11.88
CA ARG A 456 -31.16 -21.59 12.32
C ARG A 456 -31.14 -23.10 12.09
N GLU A 457 -31.45 -23.89 13.14
CA GLU A 457 -31.26 -25.35 13.16
C GLU A 457 -32.38 -26.17 12.48
N GLU A 458 -33.49 -25.58 12.02
CA GLU A 458 -34.65 -26.37 11.55
C GLU A 458 -35.38 -25.65 10.40
N ASP A 459 -35.16 -26.10 9.17
CA ASP A 459 -36.16 -26.39 8.12
C ASP A 459 -35.53 -26.41 6.71
N GLU A 460 -36.07 -27.28 5.87
CA GLU A 460 -35.60 -27.62 4.53
C GLU A 460 -35.41 -26.38 3.62
N SER A 461 -34.19 -26.26 3.08
CA SER A 461 -33.65 -25.17 2.26
C SER A 461 -33.48 -23.83 2.99
N TYR A 462 -32.25 -23.29 2.96
CA TYR A 462 -31.89 -21.96 3.47
C TYR A 462 -32.48 -20.81 2.62
N ALA A 463 -33.65 -21.01 2.00
CA ALA A 463 -34.39 -20.02 1.22
C ALA A 463 -34.99 -18.88 2.08
N SER A 464 -34.33 -18.50 3.19
CA SER A 464 -34.57 -17.23 3.84
C SER A 464 -34.12 -16.12 2.90
N GLY A 465 -34.72 -14.92 3.00
CA GLY A 465 -34.42 -13.79 2.11
C GLY A 465 -32.95 -13.33 2.09
N ASN A 466 -32.04 -13.99 2.81
CA ASN A 466 -30.64 -13.66 2.98
C ASN A 466 -29.71 -14.10 1.83
N MET A 467 -30.28 -14.50 0.67
CA MET A 467 -29.51 -14.80 -0.54
C MET A 467 -28.71 -13.57 -1.00
N CYS A 468 -27.39 -13.75 -1.09
CA CYS A 468 -26.45 -12.76 -1.64
C CYS A 468 -26.52 -12.75 -3.17
N ASN A 469 -26.20 -13.89 -3.79
CA ASN A 469 -26.24 -14.10 -5.24
C ASN A 469 -26.12 -15.61 -5.56
N TYR A 470 -26.25 -16.00 -6.83
CA TYR A 470 -26.05 -17.36 -7.30
C TYR A 470 -25.42 -17.40 -8.69
N VAL A 471 -24.81 -18.54 -9.03
CA VAL A 471 -24.38 -18.88 -10.39
C VAL A 471 -25.03 -20.21 -10.79
N SER A 472 -25.32 -20.39 -12.07
CA SER A 472 -26.00 -21.59 -12.55
C SER A 472 -25.34 -22.19 -13.79
N SER A 473 -25.79 -23.37 -14.17
CA SER A 473 -25.39 -24.07 -15.38
C SER A 473 -25.82 -23.33 -16.66
N LEU A 474 -26.93 -22.58 -16.59
CA LEU A 474 -27.55 -21.90 -17.73
C LEU A 474 -26.68 -20.82 -18.38
N ASN A 475 -25.78 -20.19 -17.62
CA ASN A 475 -24.88 -19.14 -18.12
C ASN A 475 -23.44 -19.63 -18.32
N ASN A 476 -23.19 -20.95 -18.25
CA ASN A 476 -21.86 -21.58 -18.25
C ASN A 476 -20.89 -21.07 -17.18
N ALA A 477 -21.33 -20.26 -16.21
CA ALA A 477 -20.44 -19.66 -15.22
C ALA A 477 -19.77 -20.72 -14.36
N LEU A 478 -20.46 -21.82 -14.02
CA LEU A 478 -19.93 -22.93 -13.22
C LEU A 478 -18.68 -23.61 -13.82
N PHE A 479 -18.40 -23.40 -15.10
CA PHE A 479 -17.20 -23.93 -15.77
C PHE A 479 -16.01 -22.95 -15.76
N HIS A 480 -16.13 -21.80 -15.10
CA HIS A 480 -15.03 -20.88 -14.90
C HIS A 480 -14.29 -21.19 -13.59
N GLN A 481 -12.97 -21.12 -13.64
CA GLN A 481 -12.10 -21.34 -12.48
C GLN A 481 -12.36 -20.33 -11.35
N LYS A 482 -12.66 -19.07 -11.70
CA LYS A 482 -12.92 -17.98 -10.74
C LYS A 482 -14.34 -17.48 -10.91
N LEU A 483 -15.16 -17.62 -9.87
CA LEU A 483 -16.54 -17.17 -9.82
C LEU A 483 -16.61 -15.96 -8.90
N ILE A 484 -17.04 -14.80 -9.40
CA ILE A 484 -17.21 -13.59 -8.58
C ILE A 484 -18.71 -13.36 -8.38
N LEU A 485 -19.20 -13.60 -7.17
CA LEU A 485 -20.58 -13.41 -6.77
C LEU A 485 -20.71 -12.16 -5.89
N GLN A 486 -20.95 -11.01 -6.53
CA GLN A 486 -21.26 -9.78 -5.80
C GLN A 486 -22.71 -9.81 -5.32
N CYS A 487 -22.97 -9.47 -4.06
CA CYS A 487 -24.33 -9.51 -3.53
C CYS A 487 -25.22 -8.48 -4.21
N ILE A 488 -26.47 -8.88 -4.48
CA ILE A 488 -27.48 -8.04 -5.14
C ILE A 488 -27.87 -6.84 -4.25
N ARG A 489 -27.74 -6.99 -2.93
CA ARG A 489 -28.01 -5.97 -1.92
C ARG A 489 -26.93 -5.99 -0.84
N ARG A 490 -26.90 -4.97 0.03
CA ARG A 490 -25.99 -4.99 1.19
C ARG A 490 -26.45 -6.05 2.17
N HIS A 491 -25.55 -6.98 2.49
CA HIS A 491 -25.76 -7.97 3.54
C HIS A 491 -24.87 -7.67 4.74
N LYS A 492 -25.39 -7.95 5.92
CA LYS A 492 -24.66 -7.92 7.17
C LYS A 492 -24.92 -9.24 7.88
N GLY A 493 -23.86 -9.99 8.17
CA GLY A 493 -23.97 -11.34 8.72
C GLY A 493 -22.65 -11.81 9.31
N ARG A 494 -22.72 -12.90 10.05
CA ARG A 494 -21.57 -13.58 10.65
C ARG A 494 -21.18 -14.83 9.86
N TYR A 495 -22.15 -15.50 9.23
CA TYR A 495 -21.94 -16.74 8.51
C TYR A 495 -22.12 -16.54 7.01
N VAL A 496 -21.22 -17.12 6.22
CA VAL A 496 -21.39 -17.23 4.77
C VAL A 496 -21.62 -18.69 4.43
N LEU A 497 -22.70 -18.96 3.70
CA LEU A 497 -23.10 -20.30 3.30
C LEU A 497 -23.08 -20.41 1.77
N ILE A 498 -22.54 -21.51 1.27
CA ILE A 498 -22.56 -21.88 -0.15
C ILE A 498 -23.31 -23.19 -0.27
N GLU A 499 -24.50 -23.13 -0.85
CA GLU A 499 -25.37 -24.29 -1.08
C GLU A 499 -25.25 -24.74 -2.53
N ALA A 500 -25.01 -26.03 -2.74
CA ALA A 500 -24.99 -26.63 -4.07
C ALA A 500 -26.33 -27.32 -4.37
N TRP A 501 -26.82 -27.13 -5.58
CA TRP A 501 -28.09 -27.66 -6.06
C TRP A 501 -27.88 -28.52 -7.30
N GLY A 502 -28.55 -29.66 -7.33
CA GLY A 502 -28.56 -30.57 -8.48
C GLY A 502 -29.66 -30.25 -9.49
N VAL A 503 -29.53 -30.79 -10.70
CA VAL A 503 -30.56 -30.70 -11.74
C VAL A 503 -31.79 -31.51 -11.32
N PRO A 504 -33.00 -30.91 -11.21
CA PRO A 504 -34.19 -31.56 -10.64
C PRO A 504 -34.64 -32.86 -11.31
N ASN A 505 -34.32 -33.05 -12.60
CA ASN A 505 -34.82 -34.16 -13.43
C ASN A 505 -33.71 -35.11 -13.94
N SER A 506 -32.52 -35.14 -13.31
CA SER A 506 -31.46 -36.07 -13.73
C SER A 506 -31.70 -37.49 -13.20
N TRP A 507 -31.51 -38.49 -14.06
CA TRP A 507 -31.53 -39.92 -13.69
C TRP A 507 -30.46 -40.26 -12.64
N SER A 508 -29.35 -39.51 -12.63
CA SER A 508 -28.32 -39.57 -11.59
C SER A 508 -28.53 -38.42 -10.62
N ARG A 509 -28.98 -38.71 -9.39
CA ARG A 509 -29.11 -37.68 -8.34
C ARG A 509 -27.77 -37.18 -7.83
N LEU A 510 -26.68 -37.90 -8.06
CA LEU A 510 -25.36 -37.51 -7.56
C LEU A 510 -24.79 -36.33 -8.36
N PHE A 511 -24.35 -35.30 -7.62
CA PHE A 511 -23.60 -34.16 -8.11
C PHE A 511 -22.55 -33.75 -7.06
N SER A 512 -21.55 -32.98 -7.49
CA SER A 512 -20.55 -32.42 -6.59
C SER A 512 -20.13 -31.04 -7.06
N ALA A 513 -19.82 -30.16 -6.11
CA ALA A 513 -19.07 -28.94 -6.36
C ALA A 513 -17.71 -29.04 -5.68
N VAL A 514 -16.66 -28.58 -6.35
CA VAL A 514 -15.29 -28.64 -5.81
C VAL A 514 -14.80 -27.21 -5.59
N LEU A 515 -14.69 -26.81 -4.32
CA LEU A 515 -14.32 -25.47 -3.86
C LEU A 515 -12.84 -25.49 -3.44
N CYS A 516 -11.96 -24.89 -4.22
CA CYS A 516 -10.53 -24.88 -3.92
C CYS A 516 -10.14 -23.72 -3.00
N GLU A 517 -10.73 -22.55 -3.20
CA GLU A 517 -10.54 -21.39 -2.32
C GLU A 517 -11.82 -20.53 -2.37
N VAL A 518 -12.26 -20.05 -1.22
CA VAL A 518 -13.45 -19.24 -1.01
C VAL A 518 -13.04 -18.00 -0.24
N GLN A 519 -13.25 -16.85 -0.88
CA GLN A 519 -12.80 -15.58 -0.34
C GLN A 519 -13.97 -14.63 -0.20
N VAL A 520 -14.05 -13.94 0.94
CA VAL A 520 -15.19 -13.09 1.28
C VAL A 520 -14.72 -11.64 1.40
N PHE A 521 -15.38 -10.71 0.70
CA PHE A 521 -15.04 -9.28 0.74
C PHE A 521 -16.21 -8.39 1.15
N LYS A 522 -15.84 -7.22 1.65
CA LYS A 522 -16.72 -6.11 2.01
C LYS A 522 -16.80 -5.06 0.92
#